data_AF-A0A944Q8W9-F1
#
_entry.id   AF-A0A944Q8W9-F1
#
_cell.length_a   1.000
_cell.length_b   1.000
_cell.length_c   1.000
_cell.angle_alpha   90.00
_cell.angle_beta   90.00
_cell.angle_gamma   90.00
#
_symmetry.space_group_name_H-M   'P 1'
#
loop_
_entity.id
_entity.type
_entity.pdbx_description
1 polymer ?
#
loop_
_entity_poly.entity_id
_entity_poly.type
_entity_poly.pdbx_seq_one_letter_code
_entity_poly.pdbx_strand_id
1 'polypeptide(L)'
;MYSRQTLTACWPTYGRAELDFEPVPEGTVSSCELACAALPEPDAELEGALVQGVMRELAGEDSSPEARRGNSVGARVIVRALSWHPVDSCEAVFVRLGALAVREALQCVAEDREPREIVTRVSLL
;
A
#
# COMPACT_ATOMS: atom_id res chain seq x y z
N MET A 1 12.77 -7.51 -35.47
CA MET A 1 11.89 -6.39 -35.88
C MET A 1 11.33 -5.81 -34.58
N TYR A 2 11.88 -4.70 -34.10
CA TYR A 2 11.46 -4.09 -32.83
C TYR A 2 10.55 -2.90 -33.15
N SER A 3 9.32 -2.96 -32.65
CA SER A 3 8.37 -1.84 -32.75
C SER A 3 8.74 -0.80 -31.69
N ARG A 4 9.08 0.41 -32.13
CA ARG A 4 9.11 1.61 -31.28
C ARG A 4 7.66 1.92 -30.91
N GLN A 5 7.22 1.49 -29.73
CA GLN A 5 5.93 1.92 -29.18
C GLN A 5 5.93 3.44 -29.02
N THR A 6 4.98 4.07 -29.69
CA THR A 6 4.75 5.50 -29.69
C THR A 6 4.10 5.93 -28.37
N LEU A 7 4.77 6.85 -27.68
CA LEU A 7 4.30 7.79 -26.66
C LEU A 7 2.77 7.97 -26.57
N THR A 8 2.13 7.22 -25.68
CA THR A 8 1.03 7.66 -24.80
C THR A 8 0.85 6.63 -23.68
N ALA A 9 1.81 6.66 -22.75
CA ALA A 9 1.62 6.29 -21.35
C ALA A 9 1.15 4.84 -21.01
N CYS A 10 1.89 3.82 -21.42
CA CYS A 10 1.93 2.55 -20.66
C CYS A 10 2.81 2.74 -19.42
N TRP A 11 2.30 3.50 -18.44
CA TRP A 11 2.94 3.54 -17.12
C TRP A 11 2.51 2.28 -16.37
N PRO A 12 3.40 1.63 -15.63
CA PRO A 12 3.03 0.52 -14.76
C PRO A 12 1.91 0.98 -13.82
N THR A 13 0.74 0.33 -13.88
CA THR A 13 -0.44 0.69 -13.08
C THR A 13 -0.96 -0.47 -12.24
N TYR A 14 -0.36 -1.65 -12.35
CA TYR A 14 -0.85 -2.87 -11.73
C TYR A 14 -0.14 -3.16 -10.41
N GLY A 15 -0.95 -3.46 -9.40
CA GLY A 15 -0.54 -4.12 -8.17
C GLY A 15 -1.80 -4.45 -7.36
N ARG A 16 -1.76 -5.56 -6.63
CA ARG A 16 -2.80 -5.94 -5.67
C ARG A 16 -2.14 -6.40 -4.39
N ALA A 17 -2.69 -5.97 -3.26
CA ALA A 17 -2.28 -6.42 -1.95
C ALA A 17 -3.51 -6.66 -1.07
N GLU A 18 -3.43 -7.68 -0.22
CA GLU A 18 -4.41 -7.96 0.85
C GLU A 18 -3.69 -7.83 2.18
N LEU A 19 -4.21 -6.98 3.06
CA LEU A 19 -3.59 -6.64 4.34
C LEU A 19 -4.62 -6.74 5.46
N ASP A 20 -4.22 -7.38 6.57
CA ASP A 20 -4.95 -7.31 7.83
C ASP A 20 -4.29 -6.28 8.75
N PHE A 21 -5.10 -5.59 9.55
CA PHE A 21 -4.66 -4.57 10.50
C PHE A 21 -5.13 -4.95 11.91
N GLU A 22 -4.18 -5.04 12.83
CA GLU A 22 -4.44 -5.26 14.25
C GLU A 22 -4.01 -4.01 15.03
N PRO A 23 -4.88 -3.40 15.86
CA PRO A 23 -4.49 -2.26 16.67
C PRO A 23 -3.45 -2.67 17.71
N VAL A 24 -2.45 -1.84 17.94
CA VAL A 24 -1.47 -2.03 19.02
C VAL A 24 -1.64 -0.96 20.10
N PRO A 25 -1.16 -1.21 21.34
CA PRO A 25 -1.25 -0.22 22.41
C PRO A 25 -0.58 1.11 22.03
N GLU A 26 -1.13 2.22 22.52
CA GLU A 26 -0.56 3.56 22.31
C GLU A 26 0.92 3.62 22.73
N GLY A 27 1.76 4.25 21.91
CA GLY A 27 3.21 4.30 22.11
C GLY A 27 3.97 3.08 21.60
N THR A 28 3.28 2.04 21.11
CA THR A 28 3.92 0.92 20.40
C THR A 28 4.24 1.32 18.97
N VAL A 29 5.45 1.01 18.52
CA VAL A 29 5.87 1.23 17.13
C VAL A 29 5.09 0.28 16.22
N SER A 30 4.53 0.80 15.12
CA SER A 30 3.86 -0.01 14.11
C SER A 30 4.82 -1.04 13.50
N SER A 31 4.29 -2.18 13.08
CA SER A 31 5.04 -3.22 12.39
C SER A 31 4.31 -3.70 11.16
N CYS A 32 5.05 -4.24 10.20
CA CYS A 32 4.49 -4.84 8.99
C CYS A 32 5.17 -6.19 8.74
N GLU A 33 4.38 -7.26 8.69
CA GLU A 33 4.82 -8.63 8.50
C GLU A 33 4.33 -9.17 7.16
N LEU A 34 5.23 -9.74 6.37
CA LEU A 34 4.89 -10.41 5.11
C LEU A 34 4.54 -11.88 5.41
N ALA A 35 3.25 -12.20 5.45
CA ALA A 35 2.73 -13.55 5.60
C ALA A 35 2.34 -14.19 4.25
N CYS A 36 2.84 -13.63 3.15
CA CYS A 36 2.45 -13.97 1.79
C CYS A 36 2.91 -15.36 1.37
N ALA A 37 2.02 -16.12 0.73
CA ALA A 37 2.40 -17.17 -0.21
C ALA A 37 2.36 -16.56 -1.63
N ALA A 38 3.32 -15.70 -1.97
CA ALA A 38 3.29 -14.97 -3.23
C ALA A 38 3.47 -15.91 -4.45
N LEU A 39 2.59 -15.79 -5.44
CA LEU A 39 2.78 -16.28 -6.81
C LEU A 39 2.47 -15.12 -7.79
N PRO A 40 3.39 -14.74 -8.69
CA PRO A 40 4.74 -15.27 -8.88
C PRO A 40 5.67 -15.08 -7.67
N GLU A 41 6.91 -15.59 -7.74
CA GLU A 41 7.92 -15.51 -6.68
C GLU A 41 7.99 -14.12 -6.04
N PRO A 42 8.30 -14.02 -4.74
CA PRO A 42 8.39 -12.75 -4.04
C PRO A 42 9.36 -11.79 -4.74
N ASP A 43 8.93 -10.54 -4.90
CA ASP A 43 9.77 -9.44 -5.40
C ASP A 43 10.07 -8.51 -4.23
N ALA A 44 11.33 -8.54 -3.76
CA ALA A 44 11.75 -7.83 -2.57
C ALA A 44 11.66 -6.30 -2.70
N GLU A 45 11.77 -5.76 -3.92
CA GLU A 45 11.67 -4.31 -4.16
C GLU A 45 10.21 -3.87 -4.04
N LEU A 46 9.28 -4.64 -4.63
CA LEU A 46 7.85 -4.35 -4.54
C LEU A 46 7.30 -4.57 -3.12
N GLU A 47 7.76 -5.61 -2.42
CA GLU A 47 7.44 -5.85 -1.01
C GLU A 47 7.94 -4.71 -0.12
N GLY A 48 9.20 -4.30 -0.29
CA GLY A 48 9.78 -3.17 0.44
C GLY A 48 9.03 -1.87 0.18
N ALA A 49 8.65 -1.62 -1.07
CA ALA A 49 7.86 -0.47 -1.46
C ALA A 49 6.46 -0.45 -0.81
N LEU A 50 5.79 -1.60 -0.75
CA LEU A 50 4.50 -1.73 -0.05
C LEU A 50 4.65 -1.40 1.44
N VAL A 51 5.62 -2.02 2.11
CA VAL A 51 5.91 -1.79 3.53
C VAL A 51 6.21 -0.31 3.77
N GLN A 52 7.02 0.32 2.91
CA GLN A 52 7.30 1.75 3.00
C GLN A 52 6.01 2.59 2.95
N GLY A 53 5.12 2.32 2.00
CA GLY A 53 3.84 3.03 1.88
C GLY A 53 2.96 2.91 3.12
N VAL A 54 2.85 1.69 3.67
CA VAL A 54 2.11 1.43 4.92
C VAL A 54 2.70 2.23 6.08
N MET A 55 4.01 2.14 6.27
CA MET A 55 4.67 2.75 7.42
C MET A 55 4.63 4.28 7.38
N ARG A 56 4.81 4.89 6.20
CA ARG A 56 4.72 6.35 6.02
C ARG A 56 3.33 6.88 6.32
N GLU A 57 2.30 6.18 5.86
CA GLU A 57 0.92 6.60 6.07
C GLU A 57 0.51 6.45 7.55
N LEU A 58 0.89 5.35 8.23
CA LEU A 58 0.65 5.18 9.67
C LEU A 58 1.37 6.23 10.52
N ALA A 59 2.56 6.66 10.10
CA ALA A 59 3.31 7.73 10.73
C ALA A 59 2.74 9.14 10.43
N GLY A 60 1.80 9.26 9.49
CA GLY A 60 1.20 10.54 9.10
C GLY A 60 2.15 11.45 8.30
N GLU A 61 3.20 10.90 7.69
CA GLU A 61 4.23 11.68 6.98
C GLU A 61 3.66 12.40 5.74
N ASP A 62 2.72 11.76 5.04
CA ASP A 62 2.08 12.24 3.81
C ASP A 62 0.79 13.06 4.06
N SER A 63 0.46 13.34 5.32
CA SER A 63 -0.68 14.18 5.70
C SER A 63 -0.32 15.68 5.69
N SER A 64 -1.24 16.53 5.19
CA SER A 64 -1.07 17.98 5.29
C SER A 64 -0.92 18.40 6.77
N PRO A 65 -0.24 19.52 7.08
CA PRO A 65 -0.08 19.99 8.47
C PRO A 65 -1.40 20.14 9.25
N GLU A 66 -2.51 20.32 8.55
CA GLU A 66 -3.86 20.41 9.12
C GLU A 66 -4.48 19.03 9.39
N ALA A 67 -4.16 18.02 8.57
CA ALA A 67 -4.52 16.62 8.77
C ALA A 67 -3.64 15.90 9.82
N ARG A 68 -2.45 16.44 10.14
CA ARG A 68 -1.57 15.98 11.25
C ARG A 68 -2.17 16.12 12.66
N ARG A 69 -3.38 16.64 12.80
CA ARG A 69 -4.06 16.72 14.11
C ARG A 69 -4.59 15.38 14.63
N GLY A 70 -4.49 14.30 13.86
CA GLY A 70 -4.67 12.93 14.35
C GLY A 70 -3.31 12.25 14.51
N ASN A 71 -2.97 11.87 15.73
CA ASN A 71 -1.69 11.26 16.12
C ASN A 71 -1.32 10.04 15.26
N SER A 72 -0.02 9.75 15.15
CA SER A 72 0.50 8.48 14.61
C SER A 72 -0.33 7.30 15.12
N VAL A 73 -0.81 6.45 14.21
CA VAL A 73 -1.64 5.29 14.58
C VAL A 73 -0.74 4.06 14.65
N GLY A 74 -0.68 3.46 15.84
CA GLY A 74 -0.02 2.18 16.05
C GLY A 74 -0.84 1.05 15.46
N ALA A 75 -0.26 0.28 14.54
CA ALA A 75 -0.87 -0.97 14.05
C ALA A 75 0.20 -2.04 13.78
N ARG A 76 -0.18 -3.30 14.01
CA ARG A 76 0.49 -4.46 13.42
C ARG A 76 -0.22 -4.80 12.12
N VAL A 77 0.54 -4.83 11.03
CA VAL A 77 0.03 -5.04 9.68
C VAL A 77 0.52 -6.38 9.16
N ILE A 78 -0.38 -7.18 8.60
CA ILE A 78 -0.06 -8.51 8.07
C ILE A 78 -0.41 -8.52 6.58
N VAL A 79 0.59 -8.60 5.72
CA VAL A 79 0.37 -8.73 4.27
C VAL A 79 0.08 -10.20 3.95
N ARG A 80 -1.17 -10.49 3.59
CA ARG A 80 -1.69 -11.84 3.31
C ARG A 80 -1.40 -12.31 1.90
N ALA A 81 -1.56 -11.40 0.95
CA ALA A 81 -1.37 -11.69 -0.46
C ALA A 81 -0.80 -10.48 -1.18
N LEU A 82 0.03 -10.77 -2.17
CA LEU A 82 0.62 -9.79 -3.07
C LEU A 82 0.53 -10.33 -4.49
N SER A 83 0.09 -9.50 -5.43
CA SER A 83 0.11 -9.83 -6.86
C SER A 83 0.69 -8.69 -7.66
N TRP A 84 1.62 -9.03 -8.54
CA TRP A 84 2.37 -8.10 -9.37
C TRP A 84 2.53 -8.68 -10.78
N HIS A 85 2.86 -7.82 -11.73
CA HIS A 85 3.10 -8.20 -13.13
C HIS A 85 4.46 -7.67 -13.59
N PRO A 86 5.31 -8.48 -14.24
CA PRO A 86 6.70 -8.08 -14.57
C PRO A 86 6.84 -6.80 -15.41
N VAL A 87 5.81 -6.43 -16.16
CA VAL A 87 5.84 -5.26 -17.05
C VAL A 87 4.97 -4.11 -16.54
N ASP A 88 3.91 -4.44 -15.79
CA ASP A 88 2.89 -3.46 -15.40
C ASP A 88 2.95 -3.07 -13.92
N SER A 89 3.90 -3.59 -13.16
CA SER A 89 4.15 -3.23 -11.77
C SER A 89 5.45 -2.44 -11.59
N CYS A 90 5.45 -1.51 -10.63
CA CYS A 90 6.66 -0.80 -10.19
C CYS A 90 6.52 -0.37 -8.72
N GLU A 91 7.64 -0.06 -8.05
CA GLU A 91 7.68 0.32 -6.63
C GLU A 91 6.68 1.44 -6.28
N ALA A 92 6.56 2.46 -7.12
CA ALA A 92 5.68 3.59 -6.87
C ALA A 92 4.20 3.19 -6.75
N VAL A 93 3.76 2.17 -7.49
CA VAL A 93 2.41 1.60 -7.35
C VAL A 93 2.24 0.95 -5.97
N PHE A 94 3.24 0.21 -5.50
CA PHE A 94 3.18 -0.51 -4.23
C PHE A 94 3.28 0.43 -3.02
N VAL A 95 4.10 1.49 -3.09
CA VAL A 95 4.08 2.58 -2.09
C VAL A 95 2.67 3.15 -1.98
N ARG A 96 2.01 3.43 -3.12
CA ARG A 96 0.66 4.00 -3.10
C ARG A 96 -0.39 3.02 -2.60
N LEU A 97 -0.29 1.74 -2.93
CA LEU A 97 -1.19 0.70 -2.42
C LEU A 97 -1.09 0.60 -0.89
N GLY A 98 0.13 0.64 -0.33
CA GLY A 98 0.32 0.61 1.12
C GLY A 98 -0.37 1.76 1.83
N ALA A 99 -0.21 2.98 1.31
CA ALA A 99 -0.87 4.17 1.83
C ALA A 99 -2.41 4.07 1.74
N LEU A 100 -2.94 3.60 0.60
CA LEU A 100 -4.39 3.45 0.42
C LEU A 100 -5.00 2.40 1.35
N ALA A 101 -4.31 1.29 1.59
CA ALA A 101 -4.76 0.25 2.51
C ALA A 101 -4.90 0.80 3.95
N VAL A 102 -3.93 1.60 4.40
CA VAL A 102 -4.00 2.25 5.72
C VAL A 102 -5.16 3.24 5.79
N ARG A 103 -5.34 4.09 4.77
CA ARG A 103 -6.46 5.06 4.74
C ARG A 103 -7.82 4.37 4.81
N GLU A 104 -7.97 3.27 4.07
CA GLU A 104 -9.19 2.45 4.10
C GLU A 104 -9.43 1.86 5.48
N ALA A 105 -8.40 1.28 6.11
CA ALA A 105 -8.52 0.72 7.45
C ALA A 105 -8.94 1.77 8.47
N LEU A 106 -8.33 2.96 8.43
CA LEU A 106 -8.71 4.08 9.30
C LEU A 106 -10.14 4.56 9.04
N GLN A 107 -10.56 4.62 7.77
CA GLN A 107 -11.93 4.98 7.41
C GLN A 107 -12.94 3.92 7.87
N CYS A 108 -12.60 2.63 7.81
CA CYS A 108 -13.43 1.55 8.34
C CYS A 108 -13.70 1.70 9.83
N VAL A 109 -12.66 2.03 10.60
CA VAL A 109 -12.77 2.29 12.05
C VAL A 109 -13.61 3.54 12.31
N ALA A 110 -13.39 4.61 11.54
CA ALA A 110 -14.12 5.87 11.72
C ALA A 110 -15.62 5.75 11.37
N GLU A 111 -15.96 4.91 10.40
CA GLU A 111 -17.33 4.72 9.89
C GLU A 111 -18.03 3.48 10.47
N ASP A 112 -17.38 2.73 11.35
CA ASP A 112 -17.84 1.44 11.90
C ASP A 112 -18.34 0.48 10.80
N ARG A 113 -17.48 0.23 9.81
CA ARG A 113 -17.81 -0.59 8.65
C ARG A 113 -16.74 -1.62 8.31
N GLU A 114 -17.13 -2.64 7.55
CA GLU A 114 -16.20 -3.60 6.98
C GLU A 114 -15.34 -2.98 5.85
N PRO A 115 -14.11 -3.50 5.64
CA PRO A 115 -13.25 -3.14 4.52
C PRO A 115 -13.89 -3.40 3.16
N ARG A 116 -13.67 -2.49 2.22
CA ARG A 116 -14.09 -2.65 0.83
C ARG A 116 -12.89 -2.83 -0.08
N GLU A 117 -13.08 -3.55 -1.18
CA GLU A 117 -12.07 -3.58 -2.23
C GLU A 117 -11.90 -2.18 -2.83
N ILE A 118 -10.66 -1.68 -2.82
CA ILE A 118 -10.31 -0.43 -3.47
C ILE A 118 -9.70 -0.74 -4.83
N VAL A 119 -10.48 -0.50 -5.87
CA VAL A 119 -9.99 -0.51 -7.26
C VAL A 119 -9.69 0.92 -7.67
N THR A 120 -8.41 1.25 -7.79
CA THR A 120 -7.97 2.60 -8.20
C THR A 120 -6.98 2.54 -9.35
N ARG A 121 -6.93 3.62 -10.14
CA ARG A 121 -5.87 3.85 -11.13
C ARG A 121 -4.81 4.74 -10.49
N VAL A 122 -3.59 4.24 -10.39
CA VAL A 122 -2.47 5.05 -9.90
C VAL A 122 -1.96 5.89 -11.07
N SER A 123 -2.15 7.21 -10.99
CA SER A 123 -1.42 8.16 -11.83
C SER A 123 -0.08 8.48 -11.16
N LEU A 124 1.00 8.06 -11.81
CA LEU A 124 2.37 8.43 -11.48
C LEU A 124 2.66 9.78 -12.16
N LEU A 125 2.31 10.88 -11.50
CA LEU A 125 2.59 12.25 -11.94
C LEU A 125 3.55 12.93 -10.97
#